data_AF-A0A969K6G7-F1
#
_entry.id   AF-A0A969K6G7-F1
#
_cell.length_a   1.000
_cell.length_b   1.000
_cell.length_c   1.000
_cell.angle_alpha   90.00
_cell.angle_beta   90.00
_cell.angle_gamma   90.00
#
_symmetry.space_group_name_H-M   'P 1'
#
loop_
_entity.id
_entity.type
_entity.pdbx_description
1 polymer ?
#
loop_
_entity_poly.entity_id
_entity_poly.type
_entity_poly.pdbx_seq_one_letter_code
_entity_poly.pdbx_strand_id
1 'polypeptide(L)'
;MNANAREFLQSKRAKSLPGKDYTSAKNDELEVEKSHAGRGATRIVPWPLGITAIYWYFQAKRGNKDAETLVISCLYDSLLRRADEVFDVTRTQDEYHAANVELMQALGRVARERDILLENYDIDDDARQLADAAWSEVTRLETENERLREQLRYYQ
;
A
#
# COMPACT_ATOMS: atom_id res chain seq x y z
N MET A 1 10.81 -19.81 2.62
CA MET A 1 9.82 -18.72 2.49
C MET A 1 9.13 -18.33 3.83
N ASN A 2 9.65 -18.69 5.01
CA ASN A 2 8.84 -18.74 6.26
C ASN A 2 9.34 -17.94 7.48
N ALA A 3 10.42 -17.15 7.40
CA ALA A 3 10.89 -16.38 8.57
C ALA A 3 9.97 -15.18 8.90
N ASN A 4 9.60 -14.37 7.89
CA ASN A 4 8.84 -13.12 8.08
C ASN A 4 7.41 -13.30 8.63
N ALA A 5 6.73 -14.38 8.26
CA ALA A 5 5.35 -14.67 8.68
C ALA A 5 5.27 -15.04 10.17
N ARG A 6 6.16 -15.94 10.61
CA ARG A 6 6.25 -16.38 12.01
C ARG A 6 6.72 -15.25 12.93
N GLU A 7 7.69 -14.46 12.49
CA GLU A 7 8.16 -13.26 13.20
C GLU A 7 7.05 -12.20 13.35
N PHE A 8 6.26 -11.97 12.29
CA PHE A 8 5.13 -11.06 12.36
C PHE A 8 4.13 -11.48 13.45
N LEU A 9 3.71 -12.75 13.48
CA LEU A 9 2.79 -13.27 14.49
C LEU A 9 3.31 -13.13 15.93
N GLN A 10 4.62 -13.22 16.11
CA GLN A 10 5.26 -13.07 17.42
C GLN A 10 5.43 -11.60 17.82
N SER A 11 5.34 -10.67 16.86
CA SER A 11 5.52 -9.24 17.08
C SER A 11 4.42 -8.62 17.95
N LYS A 12 4.76 -7.53 18.65
CA LYS A 12 3.79 -6.74 19.43
C LYS A 12 2.64 -6.22 18.57
N ARG A 13 2.88 -5.98 17.28
CA ARG A 13 1.87 -5.47 16.34
C ARG A 13 0.82 -6.53 16.04
N ALA A 14 1.20 -7.76 15.71
CA ALA A 14 0.24 -8.85 15.51
C ALA A 14 -0.58 -9.18 16.77
N LYS A 15 -0.05 -8.92 17.96
CA LYS A 15 -0.74 -9.12 19.24
C LYS A 15 -1.65 -7.96 19.66
N SER A 16 -1.43 -6.75 19.14
CA SER A 16 -2.24 -5.56 19.47
C SER A 16 -3.48 -5.38 18.58
N LEU A 17 -3.51 -6.10 17.46
CA LEU A 17 -4.55 -6.01 16.43
C LEU A 17 -5.80 -6.85 16.67
N PRO A 18 -5.72 -8.03 17.30
CA PRO A 18 -6.91 -8.79 17.57
C PRO A 18 -7.67 -8.17 18.75
N GLY A 19 -8.99 -8.05 18.64
CA GLY A 19 -9.84 -7.66 19.77
C GLY A 19 -9.61 -8.54 21.00
N LYS A 20 -10.05 -8.08 22.18
CA LYS A 20 -9.82 -8.65 23.53
C LYS A 20 -9.92 -10.19 23.68
N ASP A 21 -10.52 -10.88 22.72
CA ASP A 21 -10.84 -12.31 22.75
C ASP A 21 -10.01 -13.20 21.81
N TYR A 22 -9.07 -12.64 21.02
CA TYR A 22 -8.24 -13.49 20.17
C TYR A 22 -7.17 -14.23 20.98
N THR A 23 -7.29 -15.54 20.98
CA THR A 23 -6.30 -16.46 21.50
C THR A 23 -5.73 -17.25 20.34
N SER A 24 -4.41 -17.16 20.12
CA SER A 24 -3.68 -17.98 19.14
C SER A 24 -3.78 -19.49 19.41
N ALA A 25 -4.37 -19.88 20.54
CA ALA A 25 -4.58 -21.25 21.00
C ALA A 25 -5.86 -21.91 20.43
N LYS A 26 -6.69 -21.20 19.66
CA LYS A 26 -7.92 -21.72 19.03
C LYS A 26 -7.84 -21.84 17.49
N ASN A 27 -6.64 -21.98 16.94
CA ASN A 27 -6.55 -22.37 15.53
C ASN A 27 -6.74 -23.87 15.47
N ASP A 28 -7.95 -24.32 15.13
CA ASP A 28 -8.23 -25.73 14.86
C ASP A 28 -7.24 -26.21 13.79
N GLU A 29 -6.35 -27.13 14.17
CA GLU A 29 -5.36 -27.71 13.26
C GLU A 29 -6.13 -28.47 12.17
N LEU A 30 -5.95 -28.05 10.91
CA LEU A 30 -6.52 -28.79 9.79
C LEU A 30 -5.62 -29.99 9.51
N GLU A 31 -6.15 -31.20 9.72
CA GLU A 31 -5.52 -32.41 9.22
C GLU A 31 -5.71 -32.51 7.72
N VAL A 32 -4.60 -32.47 6.98
CA VAL A 32 -4.60 -32.66 5.53
C VAL A 32 -4.68 -34.16 5.25
N GLU A 33 -5.71 -34.59 4.51
CA GLU A 33 -5.79 -35.98 4.05
C GLU A 33 -4.55 -36.34 3.23
N LYS A 34 -3.90 -37.45 3.59
CA LYS A 34 -2.65 -37.89 2.97
C LYS A 34 -2.89 -38.34 1.53
N SER A 35 -2.72 -37.44 0.56
CA SER A 35 -2.54 -37.84 -0.83
C SER A 35 -1.13 -38.42 -1.01
N HIS A 36 -1.06 -39.75 -0.95
CA HIS A 36 0.04 -40.61 -1.41
C HIS A 36 1.44 -40.41 -0.79
N ALA A 37 1.79 -41.36 0.08
CA ALA A 37 3.12 -41.91 0.33
C ALA A 37 4.32 -40.93 0.41
N GLY A 38 4.66 -40.51 1.64
CA GLY A 38 6.01 -40.09 1.97
C GLY A 38 6.11 -38.93 2.97
N ARG A 39 6.46 -39.26 4.22
CA ARG A 39 6.90 -38.36 5.31
C ARG A 39 5.93 -37.29 5.83
N GLY A 40 5.49 -37.52 7.07
CA GLY A 40 4.99 -36.49 8.00
C GLY A 40 3.61 -35.94 7.67
N ALA A 41 2.64 -36.12 8.57
CA ALA A 41 1.39 -35.37 8.49
C ALA A 41 1.72 -33.87 8.54
N THR A 42 1.46 -33.15 7.44
CA THR A 42 1.64 -31.71 7.43
C THR A 42 0.45 -31.11 8.16
N ARG A 43 0.70 -30.59 9.36
CA ARG A 43 -0.29 -29.85 10.14
C ARG A 43 -0.35 -28.42 9.60
N ILE A 44 -1.51 -28.01 9.10
CA ILE A 44 -1.74 -26.63 8.67
C ILE A 44 -2.44 -25.91 9.80
N VAL A 45 -1.84 -24.82 10.27
CA VAL A 45 -2.45 -23.91 11.23
C VAL A 45 -3.06 -22.75 10.45
N PRO A 46 -4.38 -22.75 10.19
CA PRO A 46 -5.02 -21.67 9.46
C PRO A 46 -4.94 -20.38 10.28
N TRP A 47 -4.82 -19.25 9.59
CA TRP A 47 -4.91 -17.93 10.23
C TRP A 47 -6.28 -17.34 9.95
N PRO A 48 -6.93 -16.70 10.94
CA PRO A 48 -8.15 -15.94 10.70
C PRO A 48 -7.94 -14.91 9.59
N LEU A 49 -8.94 -14.73 8.74
CA LEU A 49 -8.87 -13.82 7.58
C LEU A 49 -8.45 -12.40 7.98
N GLY A 50 -8.92 -11.89 9.13
CA GLY A 50 -8.51 -10.58 9.64
C GLY A 50 -7.01 -10.47 9.90
N ILE A 51 -6.37 -11.52 10.42
CA ILE A 51 -4.92 -11.55 10.66
C ILE A 51 -4.17 -11.66 9.34
N THR A 52 -4.66 -12.47 8.42
CA THR A 52 -4.10 -12.59 7.06
C THR A 52 -4.14 -11.25 6.33
N ALA A 53 -5.28 -10.54 6.38
CA ALA A 53 -5.43 -9.22 5.77
C ALA A 53 -4.43 -8.21 6.35
N ILE A 54 -4.27 -8.18 7.67
CA ILE A 54 -3.35 -7.23 8.30
C ILE A 54 -1.88 -7.59 8.06
N TYR A 55 -1.55 -8.89 7.99
CA TYR A 55 -0.21 -9.33 7.61
C TYR A 55 0.16 -8.80 6.22
N TRP A 56 -0.71 -8.99 5.23
CA TRP A 56 -0.45 -8.52 3.87
C TRP A 56 -0.40 -7.01 3.78
N TYR A 57 -1.30 -6.30 4.47
CA TYR A 57 -1.23 -4.85 4.58
C TYR A 57 0.09 -4.37 5.21
N PHE A 58 0.56 -5.05 6.25
CA PHE A 58 1.84 -4.74 6.87
C PHE A 58 3.02 -4.97 5.91
N GLN A 59 3.01 -6.06 5.14
CA GLN A 59 4.05 -6.30 4.13
C GLN A 59 4.02 -5.21 3.03
N ALA A 60 2.83 -4.80 2.60
CA ALA A 60 2.67 -3.69 1.65
C ALA A 60 3.30 -2.40 2.20
N LYS A 61 3.04 -2.05 3.47
CA LYS A 61 3.65 -0.88 4.14
C LYS A 61 5.19 -0.95 4.24
N ARG A 62 5.79 -2.15 4.15
CA ARG A 62 7.25 -2.33 4.12
C ARG A 62 7.84 -2.26 2.71
N GLY A 63 7.04 -1.91 1.70
CA GLY A 63 7.49 -1.81 0.31
C GLY A 63 7.48 -3.15 -0.43
N ASN A 64 6.81 -4.18 0.09
CA ASN A 64 6.60 -5.40 -0.67
C ASN A 64 5.53 -5.16 -1.74
N LYS A 65 5.97 -5.02 -2.99
CA LYS A 65 5.12 -4.71 -4.15
C LYS A 65 4.06 -5.80 -4.42
N ASP A 66 4.38 -7.07 -4.19
CA ASP A 66 3.42 -8.18 -4.38
C ASP A 66 2.31 -8.12 -3.33
N ALA A 67 2.68 -7.81 -2.08
CA ALA A 67 1.71 -7.65 -0.99
C ALA A 67 0.82 -6.42 -1.20
N GLU A 68 1.39 -5.31 -1.71
CA GLU A 68 0.64 -4.11 -2.07
C GLU A 68 -0.36 -4.41 -3.18
N THR A 69 0.09 -5.08 -4.25
CA THR A 69 -0.75 -5.52 -5.36
C THR A 69 -1.92 -6.37 -4.87
N LEU A 70 -1.64 -7.39 -4.04
CA LEU A 70 -2.66 -8.27 -3.47
C LEU A 70 -3.70 -7.49 -2.64
N VAL A 71 -3.26 -6.60 -1.76
CA VAL A 71 -4.16 -5.81 -0.91
C VAL A 71 -5.06 -4.91 -1.75
N ILE A 72 -4.50 -4.26 -2.79
CA ILE A 72 -5.27 -3.41 -3.69
C ILE A 72 -6.28 -4.25 -4.49
N SER A 73 -5.89 -5.42 -5.01
CA SER A 73 -6.82 -6.35 -5.69
C SER A 73 -8.01 -6.70 -4.80
N CYS A 74 -7.76 -7.10 -3.55
CA CYS A 74 -8.82 -7.48 -2.62
C CYS A 74 -9.73 -6.30 -2.26
N LEU A 75 -9.15 -5.10 -2.08
CA LEU A 75 -9.91 -3.89 -1.81
C LEU A 75 -10.82 -3.54 -2.99
N TYR A 76 -10.28 -3.58 -4.21
CA TYR A 76 -11.01 -3.29 -5.43
C TYR A 76 -12.18 -4.25 -5.64
N ASP A 77 -11.95 -5.58 -5.54
CA ASP A 77 -13.02 -6.57 -5.68
C ASP A 77 -14.14 -6.35 -4.67
N SER A 78 -13.77 -6.04 -3.42
CA SER A 78 -14.74 -5.81 -2.35
C SER A 78 -15.53 -4.51 -2.57
N LEU A 79 -14.94 -3.49 -3.20
CA LEU A 79 -15.63 -2.25 -3.57
C LEU A 79 -16.53 -2.46 -4.79
N LEU A 80 -16.04 -3.15 -5.82
CA LEU A 80 -16.78 -3.41 -7.05
C LEU A 80 -18.04 -4.22 -6.76
N ARG A 81 -17.95 -5.29 -5.95
CA ARG A 81 -19.13 -6.08 -5.55
C ARG A 81 -20.16 -5.25 -4.79
N ARG A 82 -19.72 -4.37 -3.88
CA ARG A 82 -20.64 -3.48 -3.15
C ARG A 82 -21.26 -2.41 -4.05
N ALA A 83 -20.51 -1.91 -5.03
CA ALA A 83 -21.04 -0.99 -6.02
C ALA A 83 -22.11 -1.69 -6.86
N ASP A 84 -21.85 -2.92 -7.29
CA ASP A 84 -22.76 -3.73 -8.09
C ASP A 84 -24.06 -4.02 -7.34
N GLU A 85 -23.99 -4.32 -6.04
CA GLU A 85 -25.17 -4.43 -5.17
C GLU A 85 -25.98 -3.13 -5.10
N VAL A 86 -25.32 -1.97 -5.04
CA VAL A 86 -25.98 -0.65 -4.97
C VAL A 86 -26.60 -0.24 -6.31
N PHE A 87 -25.99 -0.63 -7.42
CA PHE A 87 -26.41 -0.26 -8.78
C PHE A 87 -27.19 -1.35 -9.51
N ASP A 88 -27.55 -2.44 -8.82
CA ASP A 88 -28.27 -3.59 -9.36
C ASP A 88 -27.60 -4.20 -10.61
N VAL A 89 -26.27 -4.27 -10.59
CA VAL A 89 -25.50 -4.86 -11.69
C VAL A 89 -25.14 -6.30 -11.33
N THR A 90 -25.45 -7.25 -12.22
CA THR A 90 -25.06 -8.64 -12.05
C THR A 90 -23.82 -8.96 -12.88
N ARG A 91 -22.76 -9.43 -12.24
CA ARG A 91 -21.54 -9.93 -12.87
C ARG A 91 -21.26 -11.37 -12.45
N THR A 92 -20.71 -12.14 -13.36
CA THR A 92 -20.15 -13.47 -13.14
C THR A 92 -18.78 -13.39 -12.46
N GLN A 93 -18.32 -14.51 -11.87
CA GLN A 93 -16.98 -14.58 -11.28
C GLN A 93 -15.87 -14.31 -12.31
N ASP A 94 -16.08 -14.73 -13.56
CA ASP A 94 -15.11 -14.50 -14.64
C ASP A 94 -15.03 -13.02 -15.02
N GLU A 95 -16.15 -12.29 -14.98
CA GLU A 95 -16.15 -10.84 -15.20
C GLU A 95 -15.47 -10.08 -14.06
N TYR A 96 -15.64 -10.51 -12.81
CA TYR A 96 -14.87 -9.97 -11.69
C TYR A 96 -13.37 -10.24 -11.86
N HIS A 97 -13.01 -11.46 -12.26
CA HIS A 97 -11.62 -11.82 -12.50
C HIS A 97 -11.01 -10.98 -13.63
N ALA A 98 -11.72 -10.82 -14.75
CA ALA A 98 -11.29 -10.01 -15.87
C ALA A 98 -11.08 -8.54 -15.47
N ALA A 99 -12.03 -7.96 -14.72
CA ALA A 99 -11.91 -6.59 -14.22
C ALA A 99 -10.71 -6.41 -13.28
N ASN A 100 -10.43 -7.40 -12.42
CA ASN A 100 -9.26 -7.36 -11.53
C ASN A 100 -7.95 -7.47 -12.34
N VAL A 101 -7.88 -8.38 -13.32
CA VAL A 101 -6.72 -8.51 -14.21
C VAL A 101 -6.45 -7.21 -14.96
N GLU A 102 -7.49 -6.57 -15.49
CA GLU A 102 -7.37 -5.28 -16.18
C GLU A 102 -6.82 -4.19 -15.25
N LEU A 103 -7.35 -4.10 -14.01
CA LEU A 103 -6.83 -3.18 -13.00
C LEU A 103 -5.35 -3.43 -12.70
N MET A 104 -4.95 -4.69 -12.50
CA MET A 104 -3.56 -5.03 -12.20
C MET A 104 -2.61 -4.65 -13.33
N GLN A 105 -3.04 -4.84 -14.59
CA GLN A 105 -2.28 -4.39 -15.75
C GLN A 105 -2.17 -2.86 -15.80
N ALA A 106 -3.26 -2.13 -15.49
CA ALA A 106 -3.26 -0.68 -15.44
C ALA A 106 -2.33 -0.14 -14.34
N LEU A 107 -2.42 -0.67 -13.13
CA LEU A 107 -1.52 -0.31 -12.02
C LEU A 107 -0.06 -0.63 -12.36
N GLY A 108 0.20 -1.77 -13.02
CA GLY A 108 1.53 -2.12 -13.50
C GLY A 108 2.07 -1.16 -14.55
N ARG A 109 1.21 -0.62 -15.45
CA ARG A 109 1.59 0.43 -16.40
C ARG A 109 1.95 1.72 -15.66
N VAL A 110 1.08 2.21 -14.78
CA VAL A 110 1.30 3.44 -14.00
C VAL A 110 2.57 3.35 -13.16
N ALA A 111 2.84 2.20 -12.53
CA ALA A 111 4.06 1.99 -11.76
C ALA A 111 5.33 2.07 -12.61
N ARG A 112 5.32 1.48 -13.82
CA ARG A 112 6.43 1.59 -14.77
C ARG A 112 6.59 3.01 -15.29
N GLU A 113 5.51 3.68 -15.63
CA GLU A 113 5.53 5.07 -16.08
C GLU A 113 6.09 5.99 -14.99
N ARG A 114 5.70 5.77 -13.73
CA ARG A 114 6.31 6.46 -12.58
C ARG A 114 7.80 6.18 -12.50
N ASP A 115 8.23 4.93 -12.59
CA ASP A 115 9.65 4.57 -12.47
C ASP A 115 10.47 5.19 -13.63
N ILE A 116 9.95 5.16 -14.85
CA ILE A 116 10.52 5.86 -16.02
C ILE A 116 10.57 7.37 -15.80
N LEU A 117 9.50 7.96 -15.25
CA LEU A 117 9.49 9.38 -14.92
C LEU A 117 10.49 9.70 -13.82
N LEU A 118 10.70 8.83 -12.84
CA LEU A 118 11.71 9.02 -11.79
C LEU A 118 13.15 8.81 -12.29
N GLU A 119 13.36 7.97 -13.31
CA GLU A 119 14.66 7.81 -13.96
C GLU A 119 14.96 8.95 -14.94
N ASN A 120 13.94 9.45 -15.66
CA ASN A 120 14.09 10.54 -16.62
C ASN A 120 14.07 11.92 -15.95
N TYR A 121 13.25 12.07 -14.91
CA TYR A 121 13.37 13.10 -13.89
C TYR A 121 14.06 12.47 -12.69
N ASP A 122 15.37 12.24 -12.82
CA ASP A 122 16.21 12.64 -11.69
C ASP A 122 15.77 14.09 -11.41
N ILE A 123 15.00 14.32 -10.34
CA ILE A 123 14.84 15.67 -9.81
C ILE A 123 16.23 15.97 -9.30
N ASP A 124 17.07 16.35 -10.25
CA ASP A 124 18.50 16.49 -10.14
C ASP A 124 18.73 17.35 -8.91
N ASP A 125 19.76 17.06 -8.13
CA ASP A 125 20.11 17.97 -7.03
C ASP A 125 20.22 19.41 -7.55
N ASP A 126 20.52 19.58 -8.83
CA ASP A 126 20.46 20.83 -9.61
C ASP A 126 19.05 21.46 -9.70
N ALA A 127 17.99 20.68 -9.92
CA ALA A 127 16.62 21.20 -9.96
C ALA A 127 16.13 21.62 -8.56
N ARG A 128 16.55 20.90 -7.51
CA ARG A 128 16.31 21.32 -6.11
C ARG A 128 17.09 22.56 -5.74
N GLN A 129 18.38 22.62 -6.10
CA GLN A 129 19.21 23.81 -5.88
C GLN A 129 18.69 25.04 -6.63
N LEU A 130 18.20 24.87 -7.87
CA LEU A 130 17.57 25.94 -8.63
C LEU A 130 16.27 26.41 -7.99
N ALA A 131 15.44 25.49 -7.49
CA ALA A 131 14.20 25.84 -6.79
C ALA A 131 14.49 26.59 -5.48
N ASP A 132 15.46 26.14 -4.69
CA ASP A 132 15.87 26.78 -3.44
C ASP A 132 16.52 28.15 -3.66
N ALA A 133 17.34 28.29 -4.71
CA ALA A 133 17.92 29.57 -5.11
C ALA A 133 16.85 30.56 -5.58
N ALA A 134 15.89 30.11 -6.40
CA ALA A 134 14.78 30.93 -6.85
C ALA A 134 13.89 31.39 -5.68
N TRP A 135 13.59 30.50 -4.73
CA TRP A 135 12.82 30.84 -3.53
C TRP A 135 13.53 31.83 -2.62
N SER A 136 14.85 31.69 -2.47
CA SER A 136 15.68 32.62 -1.69
C SER A 136 15.66 34.02 -2.31
N GLU A 137 15.74 34.11 -3.65
CA GLU A 137 15.73 35.39 -4.35
C GLU A 137 14.35 36.08 -4.31
N VAL A 138 13.26 35.32 -4.44
CA VAL A 138 11.90 35.85 -4.26
C VAL A 138 11.73 36.45 -2.87
N THR A 139 12.17 35.73 -1.83
CA THR A 139 12.08 36.19 -0.43
C THR A 139 12.89 37.48 -0.21
N ARG A 140 14.08 37.58 -0.83
CA ARG A 140 14.93 38.79 -0.79
C ARG A 140 14.21 39.98 -1.43
N LEU A 141 13.63 39.78 -2.61
CA LEU A 141 12.93 40.82 -3.35
C LEU A 141 11.65 41.27 -2.65
N GLU A 142 10.92 40.37 -2.01
CA GLU A 142 9.74 40.72 -1.21
C GLU A 142 10.12 41.61 -0.02
N THR A 143 11.18 41.24 0.71
CA THR A 143 11.71 42.02 1.83
C THR A 143 12.18 43.41 1.38
N GLU A 144 12.87 43.48 0.24
CA GLU A 144 13.33 44.74 -0.34
C GLU A 144 12.17 45.63 -0.80
N ASN A 145 11.16 45.05 -1.44
CA ASN A 145 9.95 45.77 -1.83
C ASN A 145 9.16 46.30 -0.62
N GLU A 146 9.07 45.52 0.46
CA GLU A 146 8.40 45.96 1.68
C GLU A 146 9.14 47.15 2.31
N ARG A 147 10.46 47.07 2.40
CA ARG A 147 11.30 48.19 2.84
C ARG A 147 11.11 49.45 1.97
N LEU A 148 11.09 49.30 0.64
CA LEU A 148 10.87 50.42 -0.27
C LEU A 148 9.48 51.03 -0.12
N ARG A 149 8.45 50.20 0.09
CA ARG A 149 7.08 50.67 0.37
C ARG A 149 6.97 51.42 1.70
N GLU A 150 7.71 51.01 2.73
CA GLU A 150 7.80 51.76 3.98
C GLU A 150 8.50 53.11 3.81
N GLN A 151 9.60 53.15 3.06
CA GLN A 151 10.29 54.41 2.76
C GLN A 151 9.40 55.37 1.98
N LEU A 152 8.69 54.89 0.96
CA LEU A 152 7.74 55.72 0.20
C LEU A 152 6.60 56.25 1.07
N ARG A 153 6.09 55.46 2.03
CA ARG A 153 5.11 55.90 3.02
C ARG A 153 5.62 56.97 3.98
N TYR A 154 6.93 57.02 4.22
CA TYR A 154 7.56 58.05 5.06
C TYR A 154 7.74 59.39 4.34
N TYR A 155 7.73 59.40 3.00
CA TYR A 155 7.87 60.59 2.16
C TYR A 155 6.54 61.12 1.59
N GLN A 156 5.40 60.49 1.94
CA GLN A 156 4.04 60.96 1.64
C GLN A 156 3.41 61.57 2.89
#